data_AF-A0A520XPE6-F1
#
_entry.id   AF-A0A520XPE6-F1
#
_cell.length_a   1.000
_cell.length_b   1.000
_cell.length_c   1.000
_cell.angle_alpha   90.00
_cell.angle_beta   90.00
_cell.angle_gamma   90.00
#
_symmetry.space_group_name_H-M   'P 1'
#
loop_
_entity.id
_entity.type
_entity.pdbx_description
1 polymer ?
#
loop_
_entity_poly.entity_id
_entity_poly.type
_entity_poly.pdbx_seq_one_letter_code
_entity_poly.pdbx_strand_id
1 'polypeptide(L)'
;AFTDAEIIWFAMLMAVNLNMAFISPPVGFSLFYLQSVAPPEVKTADIHKGAIPFMVIQGIALVILGIWDEITFASIRLFSDIDI
;
A
#
# COMPACT_ATOMS: atom_id res chain seq x y z
N ALA A 1 -12.98 -3.43 24.71
CA ALA A 1 -11.59 -3.10 24.33
C ALA A 1 -11.27 -3.88 23.09
N PHE A 2 -10.45 -3.35 22.17
CA PHE A 2 -9.99 -4.11 21.01
C PHE A 2 -9.08 -5.24 21.48
N THR A 3 -9.17 -6.39 20.81
CA THR A 3 -8.27 -7.53 20.97
C THR A 3 -6.94 -7.26 20.26
N ASP A 4 -5.89 -7.97 20.66
CA ASP A 4 -4.58 -7.84 20.01
C ASP A 4 -4.65 -8.20 18.52
N ALA A 5 -5.47 -9.20 18.17
CA ALA A 5 -5.73 -9.61 16.80
C ALA A 5 -6.37 -8.47 15.96
N GLU A 6 -7.38 -7.78 16.49
CA GLU A 6 -8.02 -6.64 15.82
C GLU A 6 -7.04 -5.46 15.63
N ILE A 7 -6.17 -5.21 16.61
CA ILE A 7 -5.16 -4.14 16.54
C ILE A 7 -4.11 -4.46 15.47
N ILE A 8 -3.64 -5.70 15.41
CA ILE A 8 -2.64 -6.14 14.42
C ILE A 8 -3.21 -6.10 13.01
N TRP A 9 -4.43 -6.61 12.83
CA TRP A 9 -5.13 -6.54 11.54
C TRP A 9 -5.31 -5.09 11.09
N PHE A 10 -5.75 -4.20 11.97
CA PHE A 10 -5.90 -2.78 11.66
C PHE A 10 -4.55 -2.10 11.35
N ALA A 11 -3.50 -2.41 12.11
CA ALA A 11 -2.16 -1.89 11.87
C ALA A 11 -1.62 -2.31 10.49
N MET A 12 -1.89 -3.55 10.07
CA MET A 12 -1.53 -4.04 8.74
C MET A 12 -2.29 -3.29 7.63
N LEU A 13 -3.60 -3.10 7.79
CA LEU A 13 -4.41 -2.31 6.86
C LEU A 13 -3.88 -0.88 6.72
N MET A 14 -3.53 -0.26 7.85
CA MET A 14 -2.93 1.08 7.88
C MET A 14 -1.57 1.11 7.18
N ALA A 15 -0.71 0.11 7.39
CA ALA A 15 0.59 0.04 6.74
C ALA A 15 0.48 -0.06 5.21
N VAL A 16 -0.43 -0.90 4.71
CA VAL A 16 -0.68 -1.04 3.26
C VAL A 16 -1.30 0.23 2.68
N ASN A 17 -2.28 0.82 3.37
CA ASN A 17 -2.90 2.08 2.96
C ASN A 17 -1.88 3.24 2.91
N LEU A 18 -1.00 3.31 3.91
CA LEU A 18 0.07 4.32 3.95
C LEU A 18 1.06 4.12 2.80
N ASN A 19 1.46 2.88 2.48
CA ASN A 19 2.31 2.61 1.32
C ASN A 19 1.67 3.12 0.01
N MET A 20 0.35 2.90 -0.15
CA MET A 20 -0.39 3.42 -1.30
C MET A 20 -0.37 4.96 -1.35
N ALA A 21 -0.43 5.63 -0.19
CA ALA A 21 -0.33 7.09 -0.12
C ALA A 21 1.01 7.63 -0.65
N PHE A 22 2.12 6.88 -0.50
CA PHE A 22 3.43 7.26 -1.07
C PHE A 22 3.47 7.26 -2.60
N ILE A 23 2.56 6.50 -3.25
CA ILE A 23 2.49 6.34 -4.71
C ILE A 23 1.34 7.17 -5.31
N SER A 24 0.40 7.64 -4.48
CA SER A 24 -0.80 8.33 -4.93
C SER A 24 -0.52 9.73 -5.48
N PRO A 25 -0.86 10.05 -6.74
CA PRO A 25 -0.83 11.43 -7.21
C PRO A 25 -1.93 12.25 -6.53
N PRO A 26 -1.73 13.56 -6.25
CA PRO A 26 -0.62 14.44 -6.65
C PRO A 26 0.52 14.57 -5.63
N VAL A 27 0.45 13.88 -4.47
CA VAL A 27 1.33 14.13 -3.31
C VAL A 27 2.33 12.99 -3.04
N GLY A 28 2.26 11.90 -3.79
CA GLY A 28 3.12 10.73 -3.61
C GLY A 28 4.60 11.08 -3.70
N PHE A 29 5.34 10.92 -2.59
CA PHE A 29 6.77 11.22 -2.52
C PHE A 29 7.57 10.52 -3.61
N SER A 30 7.20 9.27 -3.95
CA SER A 30 7.86 8.51 -5.01
C SER A 30 7.64 9.14 -6.40
N LEU A 31 6.46 9.71 -6.66
CA LEU A 31 6.17 10.37 -7.94
C LEU A 31 6.90 11.71 -8.07
N PHE A 32 7.04 12.46 -6.98
CA PHE A 32 7.82 13.70 -6.98
C PHE A 32 9.31 13.43 -7.13
N TYR A 33 9.82 12.36 -6.51
CA TYR A 33 11.20 11.94 -6.71
C TYR A 33 11.46 11.57 -8.17
N LEU A 34 10.55 10.84 -8.82
CA LEU A 34 10.69 10.52 -10.24
C LEU A 34 10.61 11.77 -11.14
N GLN A 35 9.74 12.73 -10.80
CA GLN A 35 9.64 14.00 -11.53
C GLN A 35 10.90 14.86 -11.43
N SER A 36 11.64 14.81 -10.31
CA SER A 36 12.83 15.64 -10.11
C SER A 36 14.04 15.20 -10.96
N VAL A 37 14.05 13.94 -11.41
CA VAL A 37 15.09 13.36 -12.26
C VAL A 37 14.60 13.04 -13.68
N ALA A 38 13.32 13.30 -13.97
CA ALA A 38 12.73 12.99 -15.27
C ALA A 38 13.27 13.93 -16.36
N PRO A 39 13.64 13.39 -17.54
CA PRO A 39 14.07 14.20 -18.67
C PRO A 39 12.88 15.01 -19.24
N PRO A 40 13.13 16.16 -19.89
CA PRO A 40 12.08 17.11 -20.29
C PRO A 40 11.07 16.56 -21.31
N GLU A 41 11.39 15.47 -21.99
CA GLU A 41 10.50 14.76 -22.90
C GLU A 41 9.39 13.99 -22.16
N VAL A 42 9.63 13.61 -20.89
CA VAL A 42 8.67 12.87 -20.06
C VAL A 42 7.79 13.86 -19.30
N LYS A 43 6.50 13.87 -19.61
CA LYS A 43 5.57 14.78 -18.93
C LYS A 43 5.17 14.19 -17.58
N THR A 44 4.87 15.07 -16.63
CA THR A 44 4.27 14.69 -15.34
C THR A 44 3.07 13.76 -15.51
N ALA A 45 2.24 13.99 -16.54
CA ALA A 45 1.10 13.16 -16.87
C ALA A 45 1.46 11.70 -17.22
N ASP A 46 2.62 11.46 -17.83
CA ASP A 46 3.07 10.11 -18.18
C ASP A 46 3.49 9.33 -16.93
N ILE A 47 4.16 10.01 -15.99
CA ILE A 47 4.53 9.47 -14.67
C ILE A 47 3.26 9.12 -13.87
N HIS A 48 2.26 10.00 -13.87
CA HIS A 48 1.00 9.76 -13.16
C HIS A 48 0.21 8.59 -13.76
N LYS A 49 0.14 8.52 -15.10
CA LYS A 49 -0.50 7.39 -15.80
C LYS A 49 0.19 6.06 -15.50
N GLY A 50 1.51 6.06 -15.34
CA GLY A 50 2.27 4.88 -14.93
C GLY A 50 1.95 4.43 -13.50
N ALA A 51 1.63 5.35 -12.59
CA ALA A 51 1.34 5.05 -11.18
C ALA A 51 -0.07 4.50 -10.94
N ILE A 52 -1.07 4.98 -11.69
CA ILE A 52 -2.47 4.58 -11.58
C ILE A 52 -2.69 3.05 -11.58
N PRO A 53 -2.14 2.25 -12.53
CA PRO A 53 -2.38 0.81 -12.53
C PRO A 53 -1.84 0.12 -11.25
N PHE A 54 -0.71 0.57 -10.71
CA PHE A 54 -0.18 0.03 -9.45
C PHE A 54 -1.07 0.38 -8.27
N MET A 55 -1.60 1.61 -8.21
CA MET A 55 -2.55 2.00 -7.18
C MET A 55 -3.85 1.20 -7.22
N VAL A 56 -4.36 0.91 -8.43
CA VAL A 56 -5.57 0.09 -8.58
C VAL A 56 -5.34 -1.31 -8.04
N ILE A 57 -4.20 -1.93 -8.36
CA ILE A 57 -3.84 -3.26 -7.83
C ILE A 57 -3.67 -3.22 -6.31
N GLN A 58 -2.99 -2.19 -5.77
CA GLN A 58 -2.86 -2.02 -4.31
C GLN A 58 -4.20 -1.78 -3.63
N GLY A 59 -5.10 -1.01 -4.24
CA GLY A 59 -6.45 -0.79 -3.73
C GLY A 59 -7.26 -2.09 -3.68
N ILE A 60 -7.16 -2.94 -4.71
CA ILE A 60 -7.77 -4.27 -4.71
C ILE A 60 -7.19 -5.12 -3.57
N ALA A 61 -5.86 -5.12 -3.40
CA ALA A 61 -5.22 -5.85 -2.31
C ALA A 61 -5.68 -5.36 -0.92
N LEU A 62 -5.81 -4.04 -0.73
CA LEU A 62 -6.31 -3.45 0.51
C LEU A 62 -7.76 -3.87 0.80
N VAL A 63 -8.63 -3.88 -0.23
CA VAL A 63 -10.01 -4.36 -0.09
C VAL A 63 -10.05 -5.83 0.30
N ILE A 64 -9.21 -6.66 -0.33
CA ILE A 64 -9.12 -8.09 -0.02
C ILE A 64 -8.67 -8.29 1.44
N LEU A 65 -7.63 -7.58 1.89
CA LEU A 65 -7.17 -7.62 3.28
C LEU A 65 -8.21 -7.11 4.29
N GLY A 66 -9.02 -6.13 3.88
CA GLY A 66 -10.07 -5.56 4.73
C GLY A 66 -11.30 -6.44 4.87
N ILE A 67 -11.57 -7.32 3.89
CA ILE A 67 -12.69 -8.28 3.95
C ILE A 67 -12.23 -9.60 4.59
N TRP A 68 -10.98 -9.97 4.37
CA TRP A 68 -10.42 -11.27 4.76
C TRP A 68 -9.22 -11.08 5.69
N ASP A 69 -9.50 -10.93 6.98
CA ASP A 69 -8.53 -10.75 8.06
C ASP A 69 -7.56 -11.95 8.22
N GLU A 70 -8.01 -13.16 7.91
CA GLU A 70 -7.17 -14.38 7.95
C GLU A 70 -5.92 -14.27 7.06
N ILE A 71 -5.92 -13.43 6.02
CA ILE A 71 -4.73 -13.21 5.18
C ILE A 71 -3.61 -12.55 6.01
N THR A 72 -3.97 -11.61 6.89
CA THR A 72 -3.01 -10.99 7.80
C THR A 72 -2.44 -12.02 8.76
N PHE A 73 -3.28 -12.86 9.37
CA PHE A 73 -2.81 -13.89 10.30
C PHE A 73 -2.02 -14.99 9.61
N ALA A 74 -2.38 -15.38 8.39
CA ALA A 74 -1.62 -16.32 7.57
C ALA A 74 -0.21 -15.79 7.28
N SER A 75 -0.07 -14.50 6.97
CA SER A 75 1.24 -13.87 6.77
C SER A 75 2.08 -13.88 8.04
N ILE A 76 1.46 -13.64 9.20
CA ILE A 76 2.14 -13.66 10.49
C ILE A 76 2.63 -15.08 10.80
N ARG A 77 1.76 -16.10 10.69
CA ARG A 77 2.13 -17.50 10.93
C ARG A 77 3.22 -18.00 9.97
N LEU A 78 3.28 -17.46 8.75
CA LEU A 78 4.26 -17.88 7.75
C LEU A 78 5.64 -17.24 7.97
N PHE A 79 5.69 -16.00 8.46
CA PHE A 79 6.92 -15.20 8.51
C PHE A 79 7.37 -14.80 9.92
N SER A 80 6.52 -15.00 10.92
CA SER A 80 6.77 -14.65 12.31
C SER A 80 6.57 -15.92 13.13
N ASP A 81 7.53 -16.30 13.97
CA ASP A 81 7.39 -17.38 14.96
C ASP A 81 6.42 -17.00 16.12
N ILE A 82 5.46 -16.11 15.84
CA ILE A 82 4.48 -15.58 16.78
C ILE A 82 3.18 -16.34 16.55
N ASP A 83 2.87 -17.26 17.46
CA ASP A 83 1.57 -17.93 17.52
C ASP A 83 0.57 -17.00 18.26
N ILE A 84 -0.35 -16.39 17.48
CA ILE A 84 -1.46 -15.55 17.95
C ILE A 84 -2.76 -16.36 17.89
#